data_AF-A0A2V7HP49-F1
#
_entry.id   AF-A0A2V7HP49-F1
#
_cell.length_a   1.000
_cell.length_b   1.000
_cell.length_c   1.000
_cell.angle_alpha   90.00
_cell.angle_beta   90.00
_cell.angle_gamma   90.00
#
_symmetry.space_group_name_H-M   'P 1'
#
loop_
_entity.id
_entity.type
_entity.pdbx_description
1 polymer ?
#
loop_
_entity_poly.entity_id
_entity_poly.type
_entity_poly.pdbx_seq_one_letter_code
_entity_poly.pdbx_strand_id
1 'polypeptide(L)' 'MLEAMMTETATAEIGFWSELDDQVLACLRDGPTSTRDLAHRLGLSAGGATSLLLMLAAEGKIRVTGVELADTA' A
#
# COMPACT_ATOMS: atom_id res chain seq x y z
N MET A 1 -28.37 17.26 -2.26
CA MET A 1 -27.87 16.95 -0.91
C MET A 1 -27.18 15.59 -0.86
N LEU A 2 -27.79 14.51 -1.38
CA LEU A 2 -27.17 13.18 -1.44
C LEU A 2 -25.89 13.14 -2.30
N GLU A 3 -25.88 13.82 -3.45
CA GLU A 3 -24.70 13.85 -4.33
C GLU A 3 -23.49 14.55 -3.71
N ALA A 4 -23.68 15.68 -3.02
CA ALA A 4 -22.60 16.40 -2.35
C ALA A 4 -21.97 15.56 -1.23
N MET A 5 -22.78 14.82 -0.47
CA MET A 5 -22.31 13.89 0.56
C MET A 5 -21.55 12.69 -0.06
N MET A 6 -21.97 12.21 -1.23
CA MET A 6 -21.27 11.14 -1.95
C MET A 6 -19.92 11.60 -2.49
N THR A 7 -19.83 12.84 -3.00
CA THR A 7 -18.56 13.43 -3.48
C THR A 7 -17.57 13.66 -2.33
N GLU A 8 -18.05 14.06 -1.15
CA GLU A 8 -17.20 14.29 0.02
C GLU A 8 -16.58 13.00 0.56
N THR A 9 -17.37 11.92 0.70
CA THR A 9 -16.86 10.60 1.11
C THR A 9 -15.86 10.03 0.10
N ALA A 10 -16.15 10.13 -1.20
CA ALA A 10 -15.24 9.66 -2.24
C ALA A 10 -13.90 10.44 -2.24
N THR A 11 -13.94 11.74 -1.98
CA THR A 11 -12.73 12.57 -1.92
C THR A 11 -11.88 12.23 -0.69
N ALA A 12 -12.51 11.97 0.46
CA ALA A 12 -11.81 11.54 1.66
C ALA A 12 -11.15 10.16 1.50
N GLU A 13 -11.84 9.21 0.86
CA GLU A 13 -11.29 7.89 0.51
C GLU A 13 -10.11 8.02 -0.46
N ILE A 14 -10.24 8.78 -1.55
CA ILE A 14 -9.15 9.02 -2.52
C ILE A 14 -7.93 9.66 -1.81
N GLY A 15 -8.17 10.59 -0.90
CA GLY A 15 -7.12 11.22 -0.09
C GLY A 15 -6.41 10.21 0.81
N PHE A 16 -7.15 9.34 1.49
CA PHE A 16 -6.60 8.28 2.33
C PHE A 16 -5.71 7.31 1.54
N TRP A 17 -6.15 6.88 0.36
CA TRP A 17 -5.37 5.99 -0.49
C TRP A 17 -4.10 6.67 -1.02
N SER A 18 -4.17 7.95 -1.39
CA SER A 18 -2.98 8.71 -1.80
C SER A 18 -1.96 8.87 -0.66
N GLU A 19 -2.43 9.11 0.57
CA GLU A 19 -1.54 9.23 1.72
C GLU A 19 -0.85 7.90 2.06
N LEU A 20 -1.58 6.79 1.92
CA LEU A 20 -1.02 5.45 2.13
C LEU A 20 0.06 5.11 1.09
N ASP A 21 -0.16 5.46 -0.18
CA ASP A 21 0.84 5.33 -1.24
C ASP A 21 2.12 6.09 -0.90
N ASP A 22 1.99 7.36 -0.47
CA ASP A 22 3.13 8.20 -0.11
C ASP A 22 3.92 7.63 1.08
N GLN A 23 3.24 7.03 2.07
CA GLN A 23 3.88 6.37 3.20
C GLN A 23 4.67 5.12 2.76
N VAL A 24 4.14 4.33 1.82
CA VAL A 24 4.86 3.20 1.23
C VAL A 24 6.12 3.68 0.52
N LEU A 25 5.99 4.70 -0.33
CA LEU A 25 7.12 5.26 -1.07
C LEU A 25 8.18 5.85 -0.14
N ALA A 26 7.77 6.51 0.94
CA ALA A 26 8.67 7.02 1.96
C ALA A 26 9.48 5.89 2.63
N CYS A 27 8.83 4.78 2.98
CA CYS A 27 9.48 3.61 3.57
C CYS A 27 10.55 2.99 2.65
N LEU A 28 10.39 3.10 1.33
CA LEU A 28 11.29 2.52 0.33
C LEU A 28 12.46 3.42 -0.07
N ARG A 29 12.48 4.70 0.36
CA ARG A 29 13.57 5.64 0.05
C ARG A 29 14.91 5.22 0.66
N ASP A 30 14.88 4.53 1.80
CA ASP A 30 16.08 4.04 2.48
C ASP A 30 16.60 2.72 1.89
N GLY A 31 15.84 2.09 0.98
CA GLY A 31 16.21 0.86 0.28
C GLY A 31 15.10 -0.19 0.26
N PRO A 32 15.33 -1.34 -0.41
CA PRO A 32 14.40 -2.46 -0.41
C PRO A 32 14.13 -3.00 1.00
N THR A 33 12.88 -3.34 1.29
CA THR A 33 12.46 -3.95 2.56
C THR A 33 11.53 -5.12 2.30
N SER A 34 11.41 -6.04 3.27
CA SER A 34 10.44 -7.14 3.16
C SER A 34 9.01 -6.63 3.28
N THR A 35 8.06 -7.32 2.62
CA THR A 35 6.61 -7.03 2.73
C THR A 35 6.14 -7.08 4.19
N ARG A 36 6.70 -7.99 5.00
CA ARG A 36 6.36 -8.15 6.42
C ARG A 36 6.77 -6.91 7.21
N ASP A 37 8.01 -6.45 7.06
CA ASP A 37 8.51 -5.29 7.80
C ASP A 37 7.76 -4.02 7.40
N LEU A 38 7.43 -3.87 6.11
CA LEU A 38 6.63 -2.77 5.62
C LEU A 38 5.21 -2.80 6.21
N ALA A 39 4.56 -3.96 6.24
CA ALA A 39 3.24 -4.13 6.85
C ALA A 39 3.25 -3.73 8.34
N HIS A 40 4.26 -4.16 9.10
CA HIS A 40 4.41 -3.78 10.50
C HIS A 40 4.61 -2.28 10.70
N ARG A 41 5.45 -1.64 9.88
CA ARG A 41 5.71 -0.20 9.97
C ARG A 41 4.46 0.63 9.69
N LEU A 42 3.63 0.18 8.74
CA LEU A 42 2.44 0.91 8.28
C LEU A 42 1.15 0.47 8.99
N GLY A 43 1.22 -0.45 9.96
CA GLY A 43 0.04 -0.97 10.65
C GLY A 43 -0.93 -1.73 9.73
N LEU A 44 -0.44 -2.29 8.62
CA LEU A 44 -1.23 -3.04 7.65
C LEU A 44 -1.27 -4.53 7.97
N SER A 45 -2.35 -5.19 7.58
CA SER A 45 -2.36 -6.65 7.52
C SER A 45 -1.43 -7.14 6.41
N ALA A 46 -0.91 -8.37 6.53
CA ALA A 46 -0.04 -8.95 5.50
C ALA A 46 -0.71 -9.01 4.12
N GLY A 47 -1.99 -9.37 4.06
CA GLY A 47 -2.77 -9.40 2.82
C GLY A 47 -3.03 -7.99 2.25
N GLY A 48 -3.29 -7.01 3.11
CA GLY A 48 -3.47 -5.61 2.71
C GLY A 48 -2.19 -5.03 2.11
N ALA A 49 -1.05 -5.20 2.80
CA ALA A 49 0.25 -4.77 2.30
C ALA A 49 0.62 -5.46 0.98
N THR A 50 0.36 -6.77 0.85
CA THR A 50 0.63 -7.51 -0.40
C THR A 50 -0.18 -6.95 -1.56
N SER A 51 -1.49 -6.74 -1.35
CA SER A 51 -2.38 -6.21 -2.39
C SER A 51 -1.95 -4.80 -2.82
N LEU A 52 -1.65 -3.94 -1.86
CA LEU A 52 -1.19 -2.57 -2.10
C LEU A 52 0.12 -2.54 -2.90
N LEU A 53 1.12 -3.32 -2.47
CA LEU A 53 2.41 -3.35 -3.16
C LEU A 53 2.29 -3.86 -4.61
N LEU A 54 1.44 -4.86 -4.86
CA LEU A 54 1.20 -5.35 -6.22
C LEU A 54 0.47 -4.33 -7.10
N MET A 55 -0.47 -3.58 -6.52
CA MET A 55 -1.14 -2.46 -7.22
C MET A 55 -0.13 -1.37 -7.57
N LEU A 56 0.69 -0.92 -6.62
CA LEU A 56 1.73 0.09 -6.85
C LEU A 56 2.78 -0.36 -7.86
N ALA A 57 3.10 -1.66 -7.88
CA ALA A 57 3.98 -2.24 -8.88
C ALA A 57 3.33 -2.24 -10.28
N ALA A 58 2.04 -2.56 -10.37
CA ALA A 58 1.29 -2.50 -11.62
C ALA A 58 1.17 -1.07 -12.17
N GLU A 59 1.10 -0.07 -11.30
CA GLU A 59 1.15 1.36 -11.64
C GLU A 59 2.55 1.87 -11.97
N GLY A 60 3.59 1.05 -11.80
CA GLY A 60 4.98 1.40 -12.07
C GLY A 60 5.62 2.31 -11.01
N LYS A 61 4.97 2.50 -9.85
CA LYS A 61 5.47 3.32 -8.73
C LYS A 61 6.58 2.62 -7.95
N ILE A 62 6.55 1.28 -7.88
CA ILE A 62 7.58 0.47 -7.23
C ILE A 62 7.99 -0.73 -8.10
N ARG A 63 9.09 -1.40 -7.71
CA ARG A 63 9.50 -2.67 -8.29
C ARG A 63 9.51 -3.75 -7.22
N VAL A 64 8.87 -4.88 -7.47
CA VAL A 64 8.99 -6.09 -6.64
C VAL A 64 10.23 -6.86 -7.10
N THR A 65 11.22 -7.00 -6.22
CA THR A 65 12.52 -7.64 -6.53
C THR A 65 12.70 -9.01 -5.91
N GLY A 66 11.78 -9.46 -5.05
CA GLY A 66 11.86 -10.74 -4.36
C GLY A 66 10.48 -11.36 -4.15
N VAL A 67 10.40 -12.66 -4.38
CA VAL A 67 9.25 -13.52 -4.08
C VAL A 67 9.83 -14.82 -3.55
N GLU A 68 9.30 -15.31 -2.44
CA GLU A 68 9.80 -16.48 -1.74
C GLU A 68 8.68 -17.51 -1.60
N LEU A 69 9.05 -18.78 -1.44
CA LEU A 69 8.10 -19.83 -1.09
C LEU A 69 7.56 -19.54 0.32
N ALA A 70 6.25 -19.62 0.52
CA ALA A 70 5.68 -19.47 1.84
C ALA A 70 6.08 -20.66 2.72
N ASP A 71 6.61 -20.39 3.92
CA ASP A 71 6.79 -21.41 4.95
C ASP A 71 5.41 -21.91 5.39
N THR A 72 4.99 -23.05 4.87
CA THR A 72 3.93 -23.86 5.47
C THR A 72 4.51 -24.59 6.67
N ALA A 73 4.40 -23.99 7.86
CA ALA A 73 4.50 -24.71 9.13
C ALA A 73 3.17 -25.41 9.45
#